data_AF-A0A963LDN4-F1
#
_entry.id   AF-A0A963LDN4-F1
#
_cell.length_a   1.000
_cell.length_b   1.000
_cell.length_c   1.000
_cell.angle_alpha   90.00
_cell.angle_beta   90.00
_cell.angle_gamma   90.00
#
_symmetry.space_group_name_H-M   'P 1'
#
loop_
_entity.id
_entity.type
_entity.pdbx_description
1 polymer ?
#
loop_
_entity_poly.entity_id
_entity_poly.type
_entity_poly.pdbx_seq_one_letter_code
_entity_poly.pdbx_strand_id
1 'polypeptide(L)'
;MIALVTLFIWAAFALWALVWTAFAVAGSALIHWGAGLLASGEAAQPGRTVASLPLPPWLARRVDVETRHAMRDGIVRALESAQQALPRLGTLLQWLLALTWLLWAVGIGLILLPAFGAQLLLRRFSRRAPLAAV
;
A
#
# COMPACT_ATOMS: atom_id res chain seq x y z
N MET A 1 -23.33 -22.22 -28.51
CA MET A 1 -21.92 -21.84 -28.73
C MET A 1 -21.60 -20.42 -28.23
N ILE A 2 -22.33 -19.38 -28.66
CA ILE A 2 -22.09 -17.97 -28.27
C ILE A 2 -22.15 -17.72 -26.74
N ALA A 3 -23.09 -18.36 -26.03
CA ALA A 3 -23.21 -18.25 -24.58
C ALA A 3 -21.97 -18.80 -23.84
N LEU A 4 -21.40 -19.91 -24.33
CA LEU A 4 -20.22 -20.55 -23.73
C LEU A 4 -18.97 -19.67 -23.86
N VAL A 5 -18.79 -19.03 -25.02
CA VAL A 5 -17.69 -18.09 -25.30
C VAL A 5 -17.80 -16.85 -24.40
N THR A 6 -19.00 -16.32 -24.23
CA THR A 6 -19.23 -15.14 -23.37
C THR A 6 -18.95 -15.47 -21.90
N LEU A 7 -19.36 -16.65 -21.44
CA LEU A 7 -19.06 -17.14 -20.08
C LEU A 7 -17.56 -17.27 -19.86
N PHE A 8 -16.82 -17.83 -20.81
CA PHE A 8 -15.38 -18.00 -20.72
C PHE A 8 -14.64 -16.65 -20.63
N ILE A 9 -15.04 -15.67 -21.46
CA ILE A 9 -14.48 -14.31 -21.42
C ILE A 9 -14.73 -13.68 -20.04
N TRP A 10 -15.98 -13.71 -19.56
CA TRP A 10 -16.30 -13.15 -18.24
C TRP A 10 -15.56 -13.85 -17.10
N ALA A 11 -15.41 -15.18 -17.15
CA ALA A 11 -14.63 -15.93 -16.16
C ALA A 11 -13.16 -15.53 -16.14
N ALA A 12 -12.53 -15.38 -17.31
CA ALA A 12 -11.13 -14.95 -17.42
C ALA A 12 -10.92 -13.52 -16.88
N PHE A 13 -11.80 -12.58 -17.27
CA PHE A 13 -11.73 -11.19 -16.79
C PHE A 13 -12.06 -11.08 -15.29
N ALA A 14 -13.00 -11.87 -14.77
CA ALA A 14 -13.31 -11.92 -13.35
C ALA A 14 -12.14 -12.49 -12.52
N LEU A 15 -11.48 -13.54 -13.01
CA LEU A 15 -10.29 -14.09 -12.36
C LEU A 15 -9.16 -13.07 -12.33
N TRP A 16 -8.93 -12.37 -13.44
CA TRP A 16 -7.92 -11.32 -13.50
C TRP A 16 -8.26 -10.14 -12.57
N ALA A 17 -9.52 -9.74 -12.49
CA ALA A 17 -10.00 -8.72 -11.56
C ALA A 17 -9.80 -9.14 -10.09
N LEU A 18 -9.98 -10.43 -9.77
CA LEU A 18 -9.72 -10.98 -8.43
C LEU A 18 -8.24 -10.87 -8.07
N VAL A 19 -7.34 -11.28 -8.97
CA VAL A 19 -5.89 -11.16 -8.76
C VAL A 19 -5.48 -9.69 -8.58
N TRP A 20 -5.99 -8.80 -9.42
CA TRP A 20 -5.75 -7.36 -9.31
C TRP A 20 -6.25 -6.78 -7.98
N THR A 21 -7.43 -7.20 -7.54
CA THR A 21 -8.00 -6.75 -6.26
C THR A 21 -7.20 -7.28 -5.08
N ALA A 22 -6.74 -8.53 -5.13
CA ALA A 22 -5.86 -9.11 -4.11
C ALA A 22 -4.56 -8.31 -3.95
N PHE A 23 -3.99 -7.82 -5.07
CA PHE A 23 -2.80 -6.96 -5.04
C PHE A 23 -3.07 -5.62 -4.33
N ALA A 24 -4.19 -4.96 -4.64
CA ALA A 24 -4.57 -3.71 -3.99
C ALA A 24 -4.84 -3.90 -2.48
N VAL A 25 -5.53 -4.98 -2.10
CA VAL A 25 -5.77 -5.34 -0.70
C VAL A 25 -4.46 -5.59 0.03
N ALA A 26 -3.55 -6.40 -0.53
CA ALA A 26 -2.24 -6.66 0.07
C ALA A 26 -1.41 -5.37 0.25
N GLY A 27 -1.40 -4.49 -0.76
CA GLY A 27 -0.77 -3.17 -0.66
C GLY A 27 -1.36 -2.32 0.46
N SER A 28 -2.68 -2.26 0.57
CA SER A 28 -3.37 -1.52 1.63
C SER A 28 -3.11 -2.07 3.04
N ALA A 29 -2.99 -3.40 3.17
CA ALA A 29 -2.69 -4.07 4.43
C ALA A 29 -1.27 -3.75 4.90
N LEU A 30 -0.29 -3.74 3.99
CA LEU A 30 1.08 -3.33 4.28
C LEU A 30 1.15 -1.85 4.74
N ILE A 31 0.39 -0.97 4.09
CA ILE A 31 0.30 0.45 4.46
C ILE A 31 -0.29 0.60 5.88
N HIS A 32 -1.39 -0.09 6.18
CA HIS A 32 -2.01 -0.06 7.52
C HIS A 32 -1.08 -0.64 8.60
N TRP A 33 -0.40 -1.74 8.29
CA TRP A 33 0.58 -2.34 9.19
C TRP A 33 1.74 -1.38 9.49
N GLY A 34 2.30 -0.74 8.47
CA GLY A 34 3.34 0.28 8.64
C GLY A 34 2.86 1.51 9.42
N ALA A 35 1.62 1.97 9.20
CA ALA A 35 1.02 3.03 9.98
C ALA A 35 0.85 2.63 11.47
N GLY A 36 0.48 1.37 11.73
CA GLY A 36 0.37 0.81 13.08
C GLY A 36 1.70 0.84 13.83
N LEU A 37 2.80 0.43 13.18
CA LEU A 37 4.16 0.47 13.77
C LEU A 37 4.64 1.89 14.10
N LEU A 38 4.24 2.88 13.28
CA LEU A 38 4.56 4.28 13.53
C LEU A 38 3.72 4.84 14.68
N ALA A 39 2.44 4.48 14.75
CA ALA A 39 1.52 4.91 15.80
C ALA A 39 1.82 4.27 17.16
N SER A 40 2.28 3.00 17.20
CA SER A 40 2.65 2.31 18.43
C SER A 40 3.94 2.86 19.06
N GLY A 41 4.75 3.59 18.28
CA GLY A 41 6.08 4.04 18.71
C GLY A 41 7.08 2.90 18.88
N GLU A 42 6.73 1.66 18.54
CA GLU A 42 7.63 0.50 18.55
C GLU A 42 8.83 0.73 17.64
N ALA A 43 8.66 1.47 16.55
CA ALA A 43 9.76 1.86 15.67
C ALA A 43 10.89 2.60 16.41
N ALA A 44 10.59 3.30 17.52
CA ALA A 44 11.58 4.01 18.34
C ALA A 44 12.09 3.19 19.54
N GLN A 45 11.44 2.07 19.85
CA GLN A 45 11.75 1.24 21.02
C GLN A 45 13.16 0.62 20.97
N PRO A 46 13.65 0.06 19.84
CA PRO A 46 15.02 -0.46 19.74
C PRO A 46 16.07 0.61 20.05
N GLY A 47 15.87 1.84 19.58
CA GLY A 47 16.78 2.96 19.83
C GLY A 47 16.84 3.37 21.29
N ARG A 48 15.69 3.35 22.00
CA ARG A 48 15.64 3.59 23.45
C ARG A 48 16.30 2.47 24.25
N THR A 49 16.11 1.22 23.85
CA THR A 49 16.75 0.06 24.48
C THR A 49 18.28 0.16 24.37
N VAL A 50 18.79 0.51 23.19
CA VAL A 50 20.23 0.71 22.97
C VAL A 50 20.76 1.91 23.76
N ALA A 51 20.01 3.00 23.84
CA ALA A 51 20.39 4.17 24.64
C ALA A 51 20.36 3.91 26.16
N SER A 52 19.62 2.89 26.61
CA SER A 52 19.53 2.49 28.03
C SER A 52 20.60 1.49 28.46
N LEU A 53 21.37 0.92 27.52
CA LEU A 53 22.44 -0.02 27.84
C LEU A 53 23.53 0.69 28.66
N PRO A 54 23.97 0.10 29.79
CA PRO A 54 25.06 0.67 30.56
C PRO A 54 26.31 0.76 29.69
N LEU A 55 26.89 1.96 29.60
CA LEU A 55 28.10 2.18 28.81
C LEU A 55 29.25 1.32 29.37
N PRO A 56 30.01 0.64 28.49
CA PRO A 56 31.14 -0.15 28.93
C PRO A 56 32.16 0.67 29.73
N PRO A 57 32.83 0.10 30.73
CA PRO A 57 33.75 0.82 31.61
C PRO A 57 34.95 1.45 30.88
N TRP A 58 35.35 0.89 29.73
CA TRP A 58 36.40 1.47 28.87
C TRP A 58 35.95 2.75 28.16
N LEU A 59 34.64 2.91 27.92
CA LEU A 59 34.01 4.11 27.37
C LEU A 59 33.80 5.16 28.46
N ALA A 60 33.34 4.75 29.65
CA ALA A 60 33.13 5.64 30.79
C ALA A 60 34.40 6.37 31.26
N ARG A 61 35.59 5.78 31.03
CA ARG A 61 36.88 6.40 31.38
C ARG A 61 37.38 7.45 30.37
N ARG A 62 36.85 7.45 29.14
CA ARG A 62 37.24 8.38 28.06
C ARG A 62 36.21 9.48 27.76
N VAL A 63 34.96 9.29 28.20
CA VAL A 63 33.85 10.20 27.92
C VAL A 63 33.59 11.08 29.15
N ASP A 64 33.78 12.38 28.98
CA ASP A 64 33.58 13.36 30.04
C ASP A 64 32.08 13.51 30.40
N VAL A 65 31.76 14.03 31.58
CA VAL A 65 30.36 14.22 32.03
C VAL A 65 29.59 15.10 31.04
N GLU A 66 30.24 16.14 30.52
CA GLU A 66 29.65 17.08 29.57
C GLU A 66 29.29 16.41 28.22
N THR A 67 30.13 15.48 27.75
CA THR A 67 29.88 14.73 26.51
C THR A 67 28.70 13.77 26.65
N ARG A 68 28.48 13.22 27.86
CA ARG A 68 27.31 12.39 28.17
C ARG A 68 26.01 13.19 28.14
N HIS A 69 26.00 14.41 28.68
CA HIS A 69 24.85 15.31 28.60
C HIS A 69 24.56 15.70 27.15
N ALA A 70 25.59 16.07 26.38
CA ALA A 70 25.45 16.41 24.97
C ALA A 70 24.90 15.25 24.13
N MET A 71 25.34 14.01 24.38
CA MET A 71 24.79 12.81 23.73
C MET A 71 23.32 12.61 24.07
N ARG A 72 22.95 12.75 25.34
CA ARG A 72 21.56 12.55 25.79
C ARG A 72 20.63 13.60 25.20
N ASP A 73 21.06 14.86 25.19
CA ASP A 73 20.34 15.95 24.55
C ASP A 73 20.26 15.77 23.03
N GLY A 74 21.30 15.22 22.40
CA GLY A 74 21.29 14.85 20.99
C GLY A 74 20.26 13.76 20.67
N ILE A 75 20.18 12.72 21.52
CA ILE A 75 19.19 11.65 21.37
C ILE A 75 17.77 12.18 21.58
N VAL A 76 17.54 13.04 22.59
CA VAL A 76 16.24 13.67 22.83
C VAL A 76 15.83 14.52 21.64
N ARG A 77 16.73 15.38 21.12
CA ARG A 77 16.47 16.19 19.92
C ARG A 77 16.21 15.34 18.68
N ALA A 78 16.92 14.23 18.51
CA ALA A 78 16.67 13.29 17.42
C ALA A 78 15.27 12.67 17.56
N LEU A 79 14.87 12.30 18.77
CA LEU A 79 13.53 11.74 19.03
C LEU A 79 12.42 12.76 18.81
N GLU A 80 12.61 14.00 19.25
CA GLU A 80 11.68 15.12 19.01
C GLU A 80 11.54 15.42 17.52
N SER A 81 12.66 15.48 16.77
CA SER A 81 12.61 15.68 15.32
C SER A 81 11.90 14.54 14.59
N ALA A 82 12.08 13.29 15.03
CA ALA A 82 11.35 12.14 14.52
C ALA A 82 9.84 12.23 14.85
N GLN A 83 9.48 12.66 16.06
CA GLN A 83 8.08 12.89 16.44
C GLN A 83 7.44 14.04 15.64
N GLN A 84 8.19 15.09 15.31
CA GLN A 84 7.71 16.17 14.44
C GLN A 84 7.54 15.72 12.98
N ALA A 85 8.28 14.70 12.53
CA ALA A 85 8.15 14.12 11.20
C ALA A 85 7.00 13.09 11.11
N LEU A 86 6.63 12.46 12.23
CA LEU A 86 5.56 11.44 12.30
C LEU A 86 4.23 11.88 11.68
N PRO A 87 3.69 13.09 11.94
CA PRO A 87 2.44 13.55 11.33
C PRO A 87 2.53 13.62 9.81
N ARG A 88 3.66 14.08 9.27
CA ARG A 88 3.86 14.17 7.81
C ARG A 88 3.91 12.79 7.17
N LEU A 89 4.56 11.82 7.84
CA LEU A 89 4.57 10.42 7.40
C LEU A 89 3.15 9.84 7.41
N GLY A 90 2.36 10.10 8.46
CA GLY A 90 0.95 9.71 8.53
C GLY A 90 0.14 10.24 7.34
N THR A 91 0.29 11.52 7.02
CA THR A 91 -0.37 12.12 5.84
C THR A 91 0.08 11.49 4.53
N LEU A 92 1.38 11.17 4.38
CA LEU A 92 1.89 10.49 3.18
C LEU A 92 1.31 9.07 3.04
N LEU A 93 1.20 8.31 4.13
CA LEU A 93 0.57 6.98 4.15
C LEU A 93 -0.90 7.05 3.73
N GLN A 94 -1.63 8.09 4.16
CA GLN A 94 -3.01 8.31 3.73
C GLN A 94 -3.12 8.61 2.23
N TRP A 95 -2.21 9.43 1.68
CA TRP A 95 -2.14 9.65 0.24
C TRP A 95 -1.79 8.39 -0.54
N LEU A 96 -0.88 7.57 0.00
CA LEU A 96 -0.50 6.30 -0.60
C LEU A 96 -1.68 5.32 -0.63
N LEU A 97 -2.49 5.31 0.43
CA LEU A 97 -3.73 4.54 0.49
C LEU A 97 -4.74 5.02 -0.57
N ALA A 98 -4.94 6.34 -0.68
CA ALA A 98 -5.82 6.92 -1.69
C ALA A 98 -5.34 6.60 -3.12
N LEU A 99 -4.03 6.69 -3.38
CA LEU A 99 -3.43 6.29 -4.66
C LEU A 99 -3.60 4.80 -4.96
N THR A 100 -3.52 3.94 -3.94
CA THR A 100 -3.77 2.49 -4.09
C THR A 100 -5.19 2.24 -4.56
N TRP A 101 -6.18 2.92 -3.97
CA TRP A 101 -7.58 2.83 -4.39
C TRP A 101 -7.83 3.44 -5.77
N LEU A 102 -7.18 4.56 -6.09
CA LEU A 102 -7.26 5.17 -7.41
C LEU A 102 -6.71 4.23 -8.48
N LEU A 103 -5.53 3.65 -8.24
CA LEU A 103 -4.92 2.67 -9.14
C LEU A 103 -5.79 1.43 -9.28
N TRP A 104 -6.38 0.94 -8.18
CA TRP A 104 -7.33 -0.16 -8.21
C TRP A 104 -8.53 0.15 -9.11
N ALA A 105 -9.17 1.30 -8.95
CA ALA A 105 -10.33 1.72 -9.73
C ALA A 105 -10.00 1.83 -11.23
N VAL A 106 -8.85 2.41 -11.55
CA VAL A 106 -8.34 2.47 -12.94
C VAL A 106 -8.13 1.07 -13.50
N GLY A 107 -7.48 0.17 -12.74
CA GLY A 107 -7.24 -1.19 -13.18
C GLY A 107 -8.53 -2.00 -13.40
N ILE A 108 -9.50 -1.92 -12.49
CA ILE A 108 -10.82 -2.54 -12.66
C ILE A 108 -11.52 -1.97 -13.90
N GLY A 109 -11.46 -0.67 -14.11
CA GLY A 109 -11.96 -0.03 -15.33
C GLY A 109 -11.34 -0.64 -16.59
N LEU A 110 -10.01 -0.68 -16.66
CA LEU A 110 -9.26 -1.25 -17.80
C LEU A 110 -9.56 -2.73 -18.04
N ILE A 111 -9.90 -3.49 -17.00
CA ILE A 111 -10.28 -4.90 -17.11
C ILE A 111 -11.73 -5.04 -17.61
N LEU A 112 -12.68 -4.29 -17.04
CA LEU A 112 -14.11 -4.49 -17.32
C LEU A 112 -14.61 -3.76 -18.58
N LEU A 113 -14.05 -2.60 -18.92
CA LEU A 113 -14.39 -1.85 -20.13
C LEU A 113 -14.30 -2.69 -21.43
N PRO A 114 -13.19 -3.41 -21.71
CA PRO A 114 -13.10 -4.23 -22.90
C PRO A 114 -14.04 -5.43 -22.87
N ALA A 115 -14.27 -6.05 -21.71
CA ALA A 115 -15.25 -7.13 -21.58
C ALA A 115 -16.67 -6.65 -21.93
N PHE A 116 -17.05 -5.47 -21.43
CA PHE A 116 -18.32 -4.84 -21.75
C PHE A 116 -18.43 -4.43 -23.22
N GLY A 117 -17.36 -3.84 -23.78
CA GLY A 117 -17.28 -3.47 -25.19
C GLY A 117 -17.43 -4.66 -26.13
N ALA A 118 -16.72 -5.76 -25.84
CA ALA A 118 -16.83 -7.00 -26.59
C ALA A 118 -18.27 -7.54 -26.58
N GLN A 119 -18.93 -7.53 -25.42
CA GLN A 119 -20.32 -7.96 -25.30
C GLN A 119 -21.28 -7.06 -26.10
N LEU A 120 -21.06 -5.74 -26.11
CA LEU A 120 -21.89 -4.81 -26.87
C LEU A 120 -21.75 -5.04 -28.39
N LEU A 121 -20.53 -5.27 -28.86
CA LEU A 121 -20.22 -5.59 -30.26
C LEU A 121 -20.91 -6.90 -30.67
N LEU A 122 -20.74 -7.98 -29.88
CA LEU A 122 -21.38 -9.28 -30.10
C LEU A 122 -22.91 -9.16 -30.20
N ARG A 123 -23.53 -8.36 -29.32
CA ARG A 123 -24.99 -8.10 -29.37
C ARG A 123 -25.39 -7.29 -30.61
N ARG A 124 -24.58 -6.32 -31.04
CA ARG A 124 -24.86 -5.53 -32.25
C ARG A 124 -24.79 -6.37 -33.52
N PHE A 125 -23.79 -7.25 -33.66
CA PHE A 125 -23.67 -8.12 -34.83
C PHE A 125 -24.76 -9.21 -34.86
N SER A 126 -25.13 -9.77 -33.71
CA SER A 126 -26.19 -10.79 -33.64
C SER A 126 -27.58 -10.23 -33.95
N ARG A 127 -27.85 -8.94 -33.68
CA ARG A 127 -29.12 -8.27 -34.01
C ARG A 127 -29.25 -7.86 -35.49
N ARG A 128 -28.14 -7.80 -36.23
CA ARG A 128 -28.13 -7.43 -37.67
C ARG A 128 -28.35 -8.62 -38.61
N ALA A 129 -28.51 -9.83 -38.06
CA ALA A 129 -28.92 -11.00 -38.82
C ALA A 129 -30.45 -11.18 -38.78
N PRO A 130 -31.23 -10.33 -39.47
CA PRO A 130 -32.45 -10.83 -40.08
C PRO A 130 -32.59 -10.38 -41.55
N LEU A 131 -33.13 -11.29 -42.37
CA LEU A 131 -33.60 -11.12 -43.76
C LEU A 131 -32.60 -11.37 -44.92
N ALA A 132 -31.94 -12.53 -44.95
CA ALA A 132 -31.42 -13.11 -46.21
C ALA A 132 -31.94 -14.54 -46.45
N ALA A 133 -33.02 -14.92 -45.77
CA ALA A 133 -33.67 -16.22 -45.92
C ALA A 133 -35.19 -16.02 -45.92
N VAL A 134 -35.71 -15.47 -47.02
CA VAL A 134 -37.06 -15.70 -47.53
C VAL A 134 -36.93 -15.89 -49.04
#